data_AF-A0A8H2NY82-F1
#
_entry.id   AF-A0A8H2NY82-F1
#
_cell.length_a   1.000
_cell.length_b   1.000
_cell.length_c   1.000
_cell.angle_alpha   90.00
_cell.angle_beta   90.00
_cell.angle_gamma   90.00
#
_symmetry.space_group_name_H-M   'P 1'
#
loop_
_entity.id
_entity.type
_entity.pdbx_description
1 polymer ?
#
loop_
_entity_poly.entity_id
_entity_poly.type
_entity_poly.pdbx_seq_one_letter_code
_entity_poly.pdbx_strand_id
1 'polypeptide(L)'
;MKVKQLLMCVSLLVSGQALANVTEYCPSPADIKEFGVGTYKAPTASGDGEWYGVSQTGRGPVADFELAIFVPRVAAGGVTVAGEILRCGYMLQQGGELDMRYKREGTIVSIDTGGPWEEWYGQYYCDSKVSRACAFKENVRTNSRM
;
A
#
# COMPACT_ATOMS: atom_id res chain seq x y z
N MET A 1 37.30 31.80 42.43
CA MET A 1 36.85 30.44 42.82
C MET A 1 35.70 30.04 41.89
N LYS A 2 35.98 29.47 40.71
CA LYS A 2 35.73 28.07 40.31
C LYS A 2 34.51 27.37 40.94
N VAL A 3 33.38 27.31 40.20
CA VAL A 3 32.44 26.17 40.11
C VAL A 3 31.79 26.24 38.71
N LYS A 4 32.41 25.63 37.71
CA LYS A 4 32.08 24.32 37.08
C LYS A 4 30.76 24.28 36.31
N GLN A 5 30.91 24.18 34.99
CA GLN A 5 29.92 23.84 33.97
C GLN A 5 29.15 22.56 34.35
N LEU A 6 27.85 22.55 34.05
CA LEU A 6 27.08 21.32 33.84
C LEU A 6 26.17 21.54 32.62
N LEU A 7 26.70 21.16 31.46
CA LEU A 7 25.92 20.82 30.28
C LEU A 7 25.04 19.63 30.62
N MET A 8 23.72 19.80 30.59
CA MET A 8 22.80 18.67 30.45
C MET A 8 22.38 18.57 28.98
N CYS A 9 23.20 17.86 28.21
CA CYS A 9 22.78 17.26 26.95
C CYS A 9 21.91 16.04 27.29
N VAL A 10 20.61 16.26 27.52
CA VAL A 10 19.65 15.14 27.54
C VAL A 10 19.25 14.86 26.10
N SER A 11 20.08 14.09 25.42
CA SER A 11 19.73 13.40 24.18
C SER A 11 18.68 12.34 24.49
N LEU A 12 17.40 12.74 24.49
CA LEU A 12 16.28 11.82 24.40
C LEU A 12 16.21 11.28 22.96
N LEU A 13 17.11 10.34 22.65
CA LEU A 13 16.93 9.39 21.56
C LEU A 13 15.94 8.33 22.03
N VAL A 14 14.67 8.71 22.17
CA VAL A 14 13.58 7.75 22.16
C VAL A 14 13.18 7.59 20.70
N SER A 15 13.99 6.84 19.95
CA SER A 15 13.53 6.23 18.70
C SER A 15 12.56 5.12 19.10
N GLY A 16 11.34 5.50 19.47
CA GLY A 16 10.22 4.59 19.52
C GLY A 16 10.03 4.09 18.10
N GLN A 17 10.59 2.93 17.78
CA GLN A 17 10.20 2.16 16.60
C GLN A 17 8.79 1.66 16.89
N ALA A 18 7.80 2.57 16.84
CA ALA A 18 6.43 2.16 16.73
C ALA A 18 6.37 1.43 15.40
N LEU A 19 6.33 0.09 15.44
CA LEU A 19 5.83 -0.73 14.36
C LEU A 19 4.35 -0.38 14.20
N ALA A 20 4.08 0.82 13.70
CA ALA A 20 2.76 1.27 13.38
C ALA A 20 2.27 0.33 12.29
N ASN A 21 1.13 -0.29 12.50
CA ASN A 21 0.43 -1.02 11.47
C ASN A 21 -0.05 0.02 10.44
N VAL A 22 0.85 0.41 9.53
CA VAL A 22 0.62 1.50 8.57
C VAL A 22 -0.51 1.08 7.64
N THR A 23 -1.52 1.95 7.54
CA THR A 23 -2.57 1.78 6.54
C THR A 23 -1.97 2.00 5.17
N GLU A 24 -2.03 0.98 4.35
CA GLU A 24 -1.59 0.97 2.95
C GLU A 24 -2.75 1.33 2.03
N TYR A 25 -2.43 1.74 0.81
CA TYR A 25 -3.39 2.14 -0.20
C TYR A 25 -2.76 2.08 -1.59
N CYS A 26 -3.60 2.00 -2.62
CA CYS A 26 -3.15 2.10 -4.01
C CYS A 26 -2.34 3.39 -4.24
N PRO A 27 -1.16 3.33 -4.90
CA PRO A 27 -0.30 4.50 -5.06
C PRO A 27 -0.99 5.61 -5.87
N SER A 28 -0.68 6.87 -5.56
CA SER A 28 -1.16 7.99 -6.37
C SER A 28 -0.51 7.93 -7.75
N PRO A 29 -1.21 8.28 -8.86
CA PRO A 29 -0.61 8.30 -10.19
C PRO A 29 0.72 9.08 -10.27
N ALA A 30 0.83 10.19 -9.53
CA ALA A 30 2.03 11.02 -9.48
C ALA A 30 3.24 10.31 -8.84
N ASP A 31 3.02 9.33 -7.97
CA ASP A 31 4.07 8.59 -7.24
C ASP A 31 4.57 7.37 -8.04
N ILE A 32 3.83 6.97 -9.08
CA ILE A 32 4.19 5.83 -9.94
C ILE A 32 5.18 6.29 -11.01
N LYS A 33 6.35 5.65 -11.05
CA LYS A 33 7.43 5.99 -11.98
C LYS A 33 7.77 4.80 -12.87
N GLU A 34 7.92 5.05 -14.17
CA GLU A 34 8.54 4.11 -15.09
C GLU A 34 10.04 4.01 -14.75
N PHE A 35 10.54 2.81 -14.49
CA PHE A 35 11.95 2.57 -14.11
C PHE A 35 12.69 1.66 -15.10
N GLY A 36 11.97 1.18 -16.11
CA GLY A 36 12.44 0.32 -17.17
C GLY A 36 11.36 0.26 -18.25
N VAL A 37 11.65 -0.38 -19.37
CA VAL A 37 10.78 -0.37 -20.54
C VAL A 37 9.40 -0.96 -20.21
N GLY A 38 8.38 -0.10 -20.06
CA GLY A 38 7.02 -0.53 -19.71
C GLY A 38 6.88 -1.08 -18.28
N THR A 39 7.88 -0.89 -17.41
CA THR A 39 7.88 -1.38 -16.02
C THR A 39 7.84 -0.22 -15.04
N TYR A 40 6.96 -0.31 -14.06
CA TYR A 40 6.61 0.78 -13.16
C TYR A 40 6.76 0.37 -11.70
N LYS A 41 7.11 1.34 -10.86
CA LYS A 41 7.18 1.15 -9.42
C LYS A 41 6.70 2.38 -8.66
N ALA A 42 6.28 2.15 -7.42
CA ALA A 42 5.94 3.21 -6.46
C ALA A 42 6.30 2.74 -5.04
N PRO A 43 6.67 3.63 -4.12
CA PRO A 43 6.89 3.24 -2.73
C PRO A 43 5.57 2.81 -2.06
N THR A 44 5.63 1.89 -1.10
CA THR A 44 4.50 1.62 -0.20
C THR A 44 4.35 2.75 0.82
N ALA A 45 3.16 2.92 1.40
CA ALA A 45 2.93 3.95 2.42
C ALA A 45 3.78 3.71 3.68
N SER A 46 4.05 2.44 4.00
CA SER A 46 4.97 2.04 5.08
C SER A 46 6.43 2.38 4.80
N GLY A 47 6.84 2.49 3.54
CA GLY A 47 8.25 2.52 3.14
C GLY A 47 8.95 1.14 3.20
N ASP A 48 8.25 0.08 3.64
CA ASP A 48 8.79 -1.28 3.80
C ASP A 48 8.61 -2.13 2.54
N GLY A 49 8.64 -1.50 1.37
CA GLY A 49 8.54 -2.18 0.08
C GLY A 49 8.18 -1.24 -1.06
N GLU A 50 7.91 -1.84 -2.22
CA GLU A 50 7.46 -1.14 -3.41
C GLU A 50 6.24 -1.85 -4.02
N TRP A 51 5.43 -1.08 -4.72
CA TRP A 51 4.49 -1.56 -5.71
C TRP A 51 5.22 -1.79 -7.02
N TYR A 52 4.80 -2.79 -7.79
CA TYR A 52 5.38 -3.10 -9.10
C TYR A 52 4.29 -3.35 -10.13
N GLY A 53 4.46 -2.82 -11.33
CA GLY A 53 3.54 -3.04 -12.43
C GLY A 53 4.25 -3.13 -13.77
N VAL A 54 3.60 -3.80 -14.71
CA VAL A 54 4.02 -3.87 -16.12
C VAL A 54 2.85 -3.35 -16.94
N SER A 55 3.12 -2.37 -17.79
CA SER A 55 2.14 -1.88 -18.75
C SER A 55 1.81 -2.98 -19.76
N GLN A 56 0.52 -3.22 -19.98
CA GLN A 56 0.07 -4.20 -20.97
C GLN A 56 0.18 -3.62 -22.39
N THR A 57 -0.10 -2.33 -22.54
CA THR A 57 -0.02 -1.56 -23.79
C THR A 57 0.30 -0.11 -23.46
N GLY A 58 1.03 0.61 -24.34
CA GLY A 58 1.41 2.00 -24.09
C GLY A 58 2.52 2.16 -23.04
N ARG A 59 3.01 3.40 -22.88
CA ARG A 59 4.09 3.79 -21.96
C ARG A 59 3.93 5.24 -21.51
N GLY A 60 4.82 5.68 -20.62
CA GLY A 60 4.88 7.05 -20.16
C GLY A 60 4.08 7.28 -18.87
N PRO A 61 3.75 8.54 -18.55
CA PRO A 61 3.18 8.90 -17.26
C PRO A 61 1.81 8.26 -17.01
N VAL A 62 1.57 7.92 -15.74
CA VAL A 62 0.26 7.43 -15.28
C VAL A 62 -0.70 8.61 -15.15
N ALA A 63 -1.92 8.46 -15.65
CA ALA A 63 -2.97 9.48 -15.62
C ALA A 63 -3.87 9.27 -14.40
N ASP A 64 -4.71 8.24 -14.46
CA ASP A 64 -5.85 8.08 -13.58
C ASP A 64 -5.85 6.72 -12.91
N PHE A 65 -6.29 6.68 -11.64
CA PHE A 65 -6.63 5.45 -10.96
C PHE A 65 -8.01 4.98 -11.42
N GLU A 66 -8.12 3.71 -11.80
CA GLU A 66 -9.39 3.11 -12.24
C GLU A 66 -10.05 2.33 -11.12
N LEU A 67 -9.36 1.32 -10.59
CA LEU A 67 -9.97 0.31 -9.73
C LEU A 67 -8.91 -0.46 -8.93
N ALA A 68 -9.22 -0.82 -7.69
CA ALA A 68 -8.51 -1.80 -6.89
C ALA A 68 -9.33 -3.08 -6.79
N ILE A 69 -8.67 -4.24 -6.89
CA ILE A 69 -9.30 -5.55 -6.72
C ILE A 69 -8.63 -6.28 -5.57
N PHE A 70 -9.44 -6.79 -4.65
CA PHE A 70 -9.04 -7.60 -3.53
C PHE A 70 -9.73 -8.97 -3.60
N VAL A 71 -8.95 -10.03 -3.35
CA VAL A 71 -9.46 -11.41 -3.35
C VAL A 71 -9.37 -11.96 -1.93
N PRO A 72 -10.50 -12.33 -1.31
CA PRO A 72 -10.50 -13.01 -0.01
C PRO A 72 -9.72 -14.33 -0.07
N ARG A 73 -8.86 -14.59 0.93
CA ARG A 73 -8.15 -15.87 1.09
C ARG A 73 -8.51 -16.59 2.38
N VAL A 74 -9.11 -15.87 3.32
CA VAL A 74 -9.57 -16.38 4.60
C VAL A 74 -11.03 -16.00 4.75
N ALA A 75 -11.81 -16.85 5.42
CA ALA A 75 -13.21 -16.56 5.70
C ALA A 75 -13.35 -15.21 6.42
N ALA A 76 -14.37 -14.44 6.02
CA ALA A 76 -14.67 -13.15 6.62
C ALA A 76 -14.93 -13.29 8.13
N GLY A 77 -14.28 -12.44 8.93
CA GLY A 77 -14.45 -12.37 10.37
C GLY A 77 -15.05 -11.02 10.76
N GLY A 78 -16.38 -10.88 10.66
CA GLY A 78 -17.06 -9.63 10.94
C GLY A 78 -16.86 -8.58 9.84
N VAL A 79 -16.55 -7.34 10.23
CA VAL A 79 -16.39 -6.19 9.30
C VAL A 79 -15.04 -6.13 8.59
N THR A 80 -14.20 -7.13 8.80
CA THR A 80 -12.87 -7.22 8.16
C THR A 80 -12.72 -8.55 7.43
N VAL A 81 -12.12 -8.47 6.24
CA VAL A 81 -11.85 -9.65 5.40
C VAL A 81 -10.36 -9.68 5.08
N ALA A 82 -9.75 -10.86 5.26
CA ALA A 82 -8.34 -11.09 5.00
C ALA A 82 -8.13 -11.84 3.67
N GLY A 83 -7.14 -11.39 2.91
CA GLY A 83 -6.93 -11.80 1.53
C GLY A 83 -5.73 -11.11 0.91
N GLU A 84 -5.78 -10.89 -0.40
CA GLU A 84 -4.68 -10.28 -1.15
C GLU A 84 -5.20 -9.13 -2.03
N ILE A 85 -4.41 -8.07 -2.16
CA ILE A 85 -4.61 -7.09 -3.24
C ILE A 85 -4.14 -7.73 -4.53
N LEU A 86 -5.08 -8.01 -5.43
CA LEU A 86 -4.77 -8.58 -6.74
C LEU A 86 -4.09 -7.53 -7.63
N ARG A 87 -4.64 -6.32 -7.68
CA ARG A 87 -4.09 -5.18 -8.41
C ARG A 87 -4.73 -3.86 -8.01
N CYS A 88 -4.01 -2.77 -8.25
CA CYS A 88 -4.55 -1.44 -8.47
C CYS A 88 -4.33 -1.10 -9.96
N GLY A 89 -5.42 -0.89 -10.70
CA GLY A 89 -5.42 -0.58 -12.13
C GLY A 89 -5.45 0.92 -12.40
N TYR A 90 -4.73 1.33 -13.45
CA TYR A 90 -4.57 2.72 -13.86
C TYR A 90 -4.58 2.88 -15.38
N MET A 91 -4.92 4.08 -15.84
CA MET A 91 -4.75 4.52 -17.23
C MET A 91 -3.43 5.26 -17.41
N LEU A 92 -2.79 5.05 -18.56
CA LEU A 92 -1.63 5.83 -19.00
C LEU A 92 -2.07 7.05 -19.82
N GLN A 93 -1.34 8.16 -19.70
CA GLN A 93 -1.68 9.42 -20.40
C GLN A 93 -1.72 9.29 -21.93
N GLN A 94 -0.92 8.39 -22.50
CA GLN A 94 -0.84 8.17 -23.95
C GLN A 94 -1.72 6.99 -24.42
N GLY A 95 -2.64 6.55 -23.56
CA GLY A 95 -3.42 5.34 -23.77
C GLY A 95 -2.67 4.10 -23.30
N GLY A 96 -3.44 3.13 -22.80
CA GLY A 96 -2.93 1.90 -22.20
C GLY A 96 -3.31 1.75 -20.74
N GLU A 97 -3.22 0.51 -20.28
CA GLU A 97 -3.56 0.11 -18.91
C GLU A 97 -2.32 -0.36 -18.16
N LEU A 98 -2.26 -0.02 -16.88
CA LEU A 98 -1.20 -0.40 -15.96
C LEU A 98 -1.80 -1.03 -14.71
N ASP A 99 -1.38 -2.27 -14.43
CA ASP A 99 -1.72 -2.97 -13.20
C ASP A 99 -0.55 -2.95 -12.22
N MET A 100 -0.72 -2.27 -11.09
CA MET A 100 0.24 -2.25 -10.00
C MET A 100 -0.12 -3.33 -8.97
N ARG A 101 0.86 -4.14 -8.60
CA ARG A 101 0.77 -5.20 -7.59
C ARG A 101 1.48 -4.77 -6.32
N TYR A 102 0.90 -5.14 -5.18
CA TYR A 102 1.45 -4.79 -3.86
C TYR A 102 2.60 -5.72 -3.46
N LYS A 103 3.79 -5.16 -3.21
CA LYS A 103 4.99 -5.88 -2.75
C LYS A 103 5.23 -7.18 -3.54
N ARG A 104 4.92 -8.32 -2.91
CA ARG A 104 5.02 -9.66 -3.49
C ARG A 104 3.66 -10.34 -3.46
N GLU A 105 3.45 -11.23 -4.42
CA GLU A 105 2.31 -12.15 -4.42
C GLU A 105 2.23 -12.96 -3.11
N GLY A 106 1.02 -13.21 -2.62
CA GLY A 106 0.79 -13.89 -1.34
C GLY A 106 0.93 -13.01 -0.10
N THR A 107 1.13 -11.69 -0.25
CA THR A 107 1.10 -10.77 0.89
C THR A 107 -0.33 -10.65 1.40
N ILE A 108 -0.60 -11.22 2.57
CA ILE A 108 -1.93 -11.19 3.16
C ILE A 108 -2.18 -9.83 3.79
N VAL A 109 -3.30 -9.21 3.41
CA VAL A 109 -3.78 -7.94 3.94
C VAL A 109 -5.22 -8.09 4.42
N SER A 110 -5.69 -7.10 5.17
CA SER A 110 -7.07 -6.97 5.59
C SER A 110 -7.69 -5.69 5.05
N ILE A 111 -8.93 -5.79 4.57
CA ILE A 111 -9.78 -4.63 4.22
C ILE A 111 -10.91 -4.48 5.23
N ASP A 112 -11.45 -3.26 5.33
CA ASP A 112 -12.68 -2.96 6.05
C ASP A 112 -13.86 -2.96 5.07
N THR A 113 -14.83 -3.85 5.27
CA THR A 113 -16.00 -3.99 4.41
C THR A 113 -17.11 -2.98 4.71
N GLY A 114 -16.97 -2.18 5.78
CA GLY A 114 -17.79 -0.99 6.03
C GLY A 114 -17.31 0.26 5.29
N GLY A 115 -16.20 0.15 4.56
CA GLY A 115 -15.58 1.24 3.81
C GLY A 115 -15.95 1.26 2.33
N PRO A 116 -15.06 1.79 1.46
CA PRO A 116 -15.32 1.94 0.01
C PRO A 116 -15.14 0.65 -0.79
N TRP A 117 -15.03 -0.50 -0.13
CA TRP A 117 -14.86 -1.80 -0.76
C TRP A 117 -16.23 -2.46 -0.95
N GLU A 118 -16.59 -2.76 -2.19
CA GLU A 118 -17.86 -3.39 -2.56
C GLU A 118 -17.64 -4.84 -2.98
N GLU A 119 -18.46 -5.77 -2.47
CA GLU A 119 -18.38 -7.18 -2.84
C GLU A 119 -19.11 -7.46 -4.16
N TRP A 120 -18.42 -8.14 -5.07
CA TRP A 120 -18.98 -8.57 -6.34
C TRP A 120 -18.35 -9.91 -6.78
N TYR A 121 -19.19 -10.91 -7.07
CA TYR A 121 -18.77 -12.28 -7.44
C TYR A 121 -17.64 -12.87 -6.55
N GLY A 122 -17.70 -12.67 -5.23
CA GLY A 122 -16.75 -13.21 -4.27
C GLY A 122 -15.39 -12.49 -4.22
N GLN A 123 -15.28 -11.31 -4.84
CA GLN A 123 -14.13 -10.40 -4.77
C GLN A 123 -14.60 -9.05 -4.25
N TYR A 124 -13.66 -8.22 -3.78
CA TYR A 124 -13.95 -6.85 -3.38
C TYR A 124 -13.31 -5.86 -4.33
N TYR A 125 -14.06 -4.83 -4.68
CA TYR A 125 -13.70 -3.80 -5.63
C TYR A 125 -13.74 -2.44 -4.94
N CYS A 126 -12.77 -1.57 -5.26
CA CYS A 126 -12.80 -0.19 -4.82
C CYS A 126 -12.34 0.71 -5.97
N ASP A 127 -13.23 1.57 -6.45
CA ASP A 127 -13.00 2.50 -7.57
C ASP A 127 -13.04 3.98 -7.14
N SER A 128 -13.09 4.22 -5.82
CA SER A 128 -13.16 5.55 -5.24
C SER A 128 -12.00 6.42 -5.71
N LYS A 129 -12.33 7.58 -6.30
CA LYS A 129 -11.35 8.57 -6.74
C LYS A 129 -10.82 9.45 -5.60
N VAL A 130 -11.28 9.23 -4.37
CA VAL A 130 -10.78 9.93 -3.18
C VAL A 130 -9.39 9.40 -2.83
N SER A 131 -8.46 10.32 -2.57
CA SER A 131 -7.08 9.96 -2.22
C SER A 131 -7.05 9.00 -1.02
N ARG A 132 -6.32 7.88 -1.19
CA ARG A 132 -6.11 6.84 -0.17
C ARG A 132 -7.39 6.11 0.29
N ALA A 133 -8.49 6.20 -0.45
CA ALA A 133 -9.76 5.58 -0.06
C ALA A 133 -9.70 4.04 -0.11
N CYS A 134 -9.10 3.46 -1.15
CA CYS A 134 -8.91 2.01 -1.28
C CYS A 134 -7.79 1.50 -0.36
N ALA A 135 -8.03 1.66 0.94
CA ALA A 135 -7.11 1.38 2.01
C ALA A 135 -7.20 -0.06 2.49
N PHE A 136 -6.07 -0.58 2.95
CA PHE A 136 -5.93 -1.91 3.54
C PHE A 136 -4.81 -1.92 4.58
N LYS A 137 -4.71 -2.99 5.36
CA LYS A 137 -3.65 -3.17 6.36
C LYS A 137 -2.90 -4.46 6.11
N GLU A 138 -1.58 -4.42 6.06
CA GLU A 138 -0.79 -5.64 5.93
C GLU A 138 -0.89 -6.48 7.22
N ASN A 139 -1.16 -7.77 7.06
CA ASN A 139 -1.18 -8.71 8.18
C ASN A 139 0.25 -9.20 8.42
N VAL A 140 1.02 -8.43 9.20
CA VAL A 140 2.39 -8.80 9.57
C VAL A 140 2.34 -10.06 10.44
N ARG A 141 3.02 -11.13 10.04
CA ARG A 141 3.25 -12.28 10.90
C ARG A 141 4.12 -11.84 12.07
N THR A 142 3.55 -11.64 13.24
CA THR A 142 4.32 -11.63 14.47
C THR A 142 4.90 -13.03 14.65
N ASN A 143 6.22 -13.16 14.47
CA ASN A 143 6.91 -14.37 14.89
C ASN A 143 6.81 -14.43 16.42
N SER A 144 5.79 -15.13 16.92
CA SER A 144 5.72 -15.57 18.31
C SER A 144 6.78 -16.65 18.53
N ARG A 145 8.05 -16.27 18.55
CA ARG A 145 9.11 -17.05 19.20
C ARG A 145 9.51 -16.29 20.45
N MET A 146 8.74 -16.50 21.51
CA MET A 146 9.22 -16.45 22.89
C MET A 146 9.30 -17.88 23.38
#